data_AF-A0A845ZG71-F1
#
_entry.id   AF-A0A845ZG71-F1
#
_cell.length_a   1.000
_cell.length_b   1.000
_cell.length_c   1.000
_cell.angle_alpha   90.00
_cell.angle_beta   90.00
_cell.angle_gamma   90.00
#
_symmetry.space_group_name_H-M   'P 1'
#
loop_
_entity.id
_entity.type
_entity.pdbx_description
1 polymer ?
#
loop_
_entity_poly.entity_id
_entity_poly.type
_entity_poly.pdbx_seq_one_letter_code
_entity_poly.pdbx_strand_id
1 'polypeptide(L)' 'LAKQYKLAGGNIRNIIVNSAYLAATNGGMVQMHHLMHSTMRELQKMGRVVRKPDKQFVSVKG' A
#
# COMPACT_ATOMS: atom_id res chain seq x y z
N LEU A 1 7.78 10.86 1.08
CA LEU A 1 6.38 10.56 0.69
C LEU A 1 5.40 11.70 0.98
N ALA A 2 5.33 12.20 2.22
CA ALA A 2 4.44 13.32 2.60
C ALA A 2 4.67 14.65 1.85
N LYS A 3 5.87 14.89 1.31
CA LYS A 3 6.21 16.12 0.57
C LYS A 3 5.75 16.17 -0.89
N GLN A 4 5.41 15.04 -1.52
CA GLN A 4 5.13 14.99 -2.96
C GLN A 4 3.66 14.71 -3.30
N TYR A 5 2.89 14.20 -2.34
CA TYR A 5 1.46 13.98 -2.49
C TYR A 5 0.78 14.25 -1.16
N LYS A 6 -0.04 15.31 -1.07
CA LYS A 6 -0.97 15.50 0.05
C LYS A 6 -1.98 14.35 0.01
N LEU A 7 -1.65 13.22 0.62
CA LEU A 7 -2.63 12.20 0.98
C LEU A 7 -3.44 12.78 2.13
N ALA A 8 -4.76 12.92 1.96
CA ALA A 8 -5.61 13.29 3.07
C ALA A 8 -5.56 12.19 4.14
N GLY A 9 -5.81 12.52 5.40
CA GLY A 9 -5.85 11.54 6.49
C GLY A 9 -6.79 10.36 6.21
N GLY A 10 -7.88 10.60 5.46
CA GLY A 10 -8.79 9.56 4.97
C GLY A 10 -8.11 8.54 4.05
N ASN A 11 -7.27 8.99 3.10
CA ASN A 11 -6.54 8.09 2.21
C ASN A 11 -5.51 7.25 2.98
N ILE A 12 -4.84 7.84 3.98
CA ILE A 12 -3.90 7.11 4.84
C ILE A 12 -4.64 6.03 5.63
N ARG A 13 -5.80 6.36 6.23
CA ARG A 13 -6.65 5.38 6.92
C ARG A 13 -7.06 4.24 5.99
N ASN A 14 -7.51 4.57 4.78
CA ASN A 14 -7.90 3.56 3.78
C ASN A 14 -6.75 2.63 3.41
N ILE A 15 -5.52 3.15 3.28
CA ILE A 15 -4.33 2.35 3.01
C ILE A 15 -4.08 1.39 4.16
N ILE A 16 -4.05 1.87 5.41
CA ILE A 16 -3.78 1.04 6.58
C ILE A 16 -4.84 -0.04 6.79
N VAL A 17 -6.13 0.29 6.68
CA VAL A 17 -7.23 -0.67 6.85
C VAL A 17 -7.17 -1.76 5.78
N ASN A 18 -6.97 -1.39 4.51
CA ASN A 18 -6.82 -2.39 3.45
C ASN A 18 -5.57 -3.25 3.63
N SER A 19 -4.47 -2.68 4.15
CA SER A 19 -3.25 -3.45 4.41
C SER A 19 -3.43 -4.45 5.54
N ALA A 20 -4.15 -4.07 6.60
CA ALA A 20 -4.52 -4.98 7.68
C ALA A 20 -5.43 -6.10 7.18
N TYR A 21 -6.39 -5.78 6.29
CA TYR A 21 -7.25 -6.78 5.68
C TYR A 21 -6.46 -7.79 4.84
N LEU A 22 -5.54 -7.31 3.99
CA LEU A 22 -4.66 -8.18 3.21
C LEU A 22 -3.72 -9.02 4.09
N ALA A 23 -3.26 -8.45 5.21
CA ALA A 23 -2.41 -9.17 6.15
C ALA A 23 -3.15 -10.28 6.90
N ALA A 24 -4.44 -10.08 7.20
CA ALA A 24 -5.26 -11.08 7.89
C ALA A 24 -5.31 -12.41 7.12
N THR A 25 -5.22 -12.39 5.79
CA THR A 25 -5.22 -13.61 4.97
C THR A 25 -3.84 -14.28 4.83
N ASN A 26 -2.75 -13.59 5.20
CA ASN A 26 -1.37 -13.98 4.89
C ASN A 26 -0.49 -14.18 6.15
N GLY A 27 -1.09 -14.38 7.33
CA GLY A 27 -0.36 -14.60 8.59
C GLY A 27 -0.50 -13.47 9.63
N GLY A 28 -1.47 -12.57 9.46
CA GLY A 28 -1.89 -11.60 10.47
C GLY A 28 -1.00 -10.37 10.63
N MET A 29 0.21 -10.37 10.06
CA MET A 29 1.16 -9.27 10.18
C MET A 29 1.20 -8.39 8.93
N VAL A 30 1.05 -7.09 9.13
CA VAL A 30 1.16 -6.10 8.04
C VAL A 30 2.61 -5.99 7.58
N GLN A 31 2.91 -6.58 6.43
CA GLN A 31 4.16 -6.42 5.71
C GLN A 31 4.09 -5.32 4.64
N MET A 32 5.28 -4.89 4.17
CA MET A 32 5.45 -3.83 3.17
C MET A 32 4.68 -4.10 1.87
N HIS A 33 4.58 -5.36 1.45
CA HIS A 33 3.84 -5.70 0.24
C HIS A 33 2.33 -5.41 0.35
N HIS A 34 1.74 -5.54 1.54
CA HIS A 34 0.35 -5.15 1.80
C HIS A 34 0.19 -3.62 1.67
N LEU A 35 1.09 -2.86 2.31
CA LEU A 35 1.11 -1.38 2.25
C LEU A 35 1.24 -0.87 0.81
N MET A 36 2.15 -1.46 0.02
CA MET A 36 2.34 -1.10 -1.37
C MET A 36 1.11 -1.41 -2.22
N HIS A 37 0.51 -2.59 -2.05
CA HIS A 37 -0.71 -2.95 -2.76
C HIS A 37 -1.86 -1.98 -2.43
N SER A 38 -2.10 -1.70 -1.15
CA SER A 38 -3.15 -0.79 -0.71
C SER A 38 -2.90 0.65 -1.16
N THR A 39 -1.64 1.11 -1.16
CA THR A 39 -1.26 2.44 -1.64
C THR A 39 -1.53 2.59 -3.13
N MET A 40 -1.17 1.59 -3.95
CA MET A 40 -1.45 1.63 -5.39
C MET A 40 -2.95 1.67 -5.68
N ARG A 41 -3.72 0.84 -4.98
CA ARG A 41 -5.19 0.83 -5.08
C ARG A 41 -5.79 2.19 -4.72
N GLU A 42 -5.34 2.81 -3.64
CA GLU A 42 -5.86 4.10 -3.19
C GLU A 42 -5.50 5.23 -4.17
N LEU A 43 -4.28 5.23 -4.69
CA LEU A 43 -3.86 6.18 -5.73
C LEU A 43 -4.64 5.98 -7.04
N GLN A 44 -4.91 4.74 -7.44
CA GLN A 44 -5.75 4.42 -8.60
C GLN A 44 -7.18 4.94 -8.43
N LYS A 45 -7.79 4.81 -7.25
CA LYS A 45 -9.12 5.39 -6.95
C LYS A 45 -9.14 6.91 -7.10
N MET A 46 -8.02 7.56 -6.78
CA MET A 46 -7.85 9.01 -6.99
C MET A 46 -7.57 9.39 -8.45
N GLY A 47 -7.67 8.45 -9.40
CA GLY A 47 -7.41 8.68 -10.82
C GLY A 47 -5.93 8.82 -11.16
N ARG A 48 -5.01 8.45 -10.25
CA ARG A 48 -3.57 8.53 -10.51
C ARG A 48 -3.09 7.25 -11.17
N VAL A 49 -2.45 7.39 -12.34
CA VAL A 49 -1.80 6.27 -13.03
C VAL A 49 -0.56 5.88 -12.26
N VAL A 50 -0.65 4.82 -11.46
CA VAL A 50 0.50 4.22 -10.80
C VAL A 50 1.00 3.08 -11.68
N ARG A 51 2.16 3.27 -12.33
CA ARG A 51 2.89 2.15 -12.91
C ARG A 51 3.24 1.20 -11.77
N LYS A 52 2.94 -0.10 -11.94
CA LYS A 52 3.40 -1.13 -10.99
C LYS A 52 4.92 -0.92 -10.83
N PRO A 53 5.45 -0.76 -9.61
CA PRO A 53 6.89 -0.84 -9.44
C PRO A 53 7.30 -2.22 -9.95
N ASP A 54 8.34 -2.25 -10.79
CA ASP A 54 9.02 -3.48 -11.12
C ASP A 54 9.32 -4.24 -9.83
N LYS A 55 9.21 -5.57 -9.88
CA LYS A 55 9.24 -6.53 -8.77
C LYS A 55 10.55 -6.54 -7.93
N GLN A 56 11.20 -5.41 -7.72
CA GLN A 56 12.51 -5.30 -7.08
C GLN A 56 12.47 -5.25 -5.55
N PHE A 57 11.30 -5.11 -4.92
CA PHE A 57 11.17 -5.27 -3.47
C PHE A 57 10.82 -6.72 -3.15
N VAL A 58 11.75 -7.60 -3.50
CA VAL A 58 11.79 -8.98 -3.03
C VAL A 58 11.77 -8.93 -1.50
N SER A 59 10.84 -9.68 -0.93
CA SER A 59 10.84 -10.04 0.48
C SER A 59 12.25 -10.52 0.83
N VAL A 60 12.98 -9.75 1.63
CA VAL A 60 14.14 -10.28 2.33
C VAL A 60 13.57 -11.30 3.31
N LYS A 61 13.45 -12.55 2.86
CA LYS A 61 13.30 -13.72 3.72
C LYS A 61 14.57 -13.76 4.57
N GLY A 62 14.47 -13.23 5.79
CA GLY A 62 15.30 -13.68 6.91
C GLY A 62 14.73 -14.97 7.45
#